data_AF-A0A258UBD0-F1
#
_entry.id   AF-A0A258UBD0-F1
#
_cell.length_a   1.000
_cell.length_b   1.000
_cell.length_c   1.000
_cell.angle_alpha   90.00
_cell.angle_beta   90.00
_cell.angle_gamma   90.00
#
_symmetry.space_group_name_H-M   'P 1'
#
loop_
_entity.id
_entity.type
_entity.pdbx_description
1 polymer ?
#
loop_
_entity_poly.entity_id
_entity_poly.type
_entity_poly.pdbx_seq_one_letter_code
_entity_poly.pdbx_strand_id
1 'polypeptide(L)'
;MANDKSSVGAIFLFLFYTGISVLCLAGVVHAYKKHDKLDFVISFFPPAAIYRGAEMFWHKDKDKFENVNWENRLKSDVHLLIMLMAANPDKADMVKFNEALEGYSNKIMEYPTERIDFIKAAARQYNRFLIAADTDISTLFNKLINEEKLDSTDFIWSTNCKPILDSIVSNYEIPELNLSYATMDSTVKSLVLNSSPNTFTSDEKNKFIQSIRIVRQAEIDKINRTYKMVFGEKLE
;
A
#
# COMPACT_ATOMS: atom_id res chain seq x y z
N MET A 1 6.80 28.37 65.08
CA MET A 1 6.09 27.32 64.32
C MET A 1 5.50 27.98 63.08
N ALA A 2 6.15 27.83 61.93
CA ALA A 2 5.63 28.35 60.67
C ALA A 2 4.41 27.51 60.25
N ASN A 3 3.43 28.17 59.64
CA ASN A 3 2.08 27.67 59.44
C ASN A 3 2.04 26.62 58.30
N ASP A 4 2.09 25.32 58.65
CA ASP A 4 2.07 24.16 57.72
C ASP A 4 0.86 24.13 56.77
N LYS A 5 -0.19 24.90 57.04
CA LYS A 5 -1.34 25.03 56.13
C LYS A 5 -1.05 25.91 54.92
N SER A 6 -0.08 26.84 55.01
CA SER A 6 0.25 27.76 53.92
C SER A 6 1.09 27.09 52.81
N SER A 7 1.92 26.12 53.17
CA SER A 7 2.77 25.36 52.25
C SER A 7 1.95 24.40 51.40
N VAL A 8 0.95 23.72 51.97
CA VAL A 8 0.04 22.85 51.22
C VAL A 8 -0.78 23.66 50.21
N GLY A 9 -1.35 24.80 50.63
CA GLY A 9 -2.09 25.70 49.72
C GLY A 9 -1.23 26.22 48.56
N ALA A 10 0.03 26.58 48.83
CA ALA A 10 0.98 27.01 47.81
C ALA A 10 1.31 25.90 46.79
N ILE A 11 1.47 24.66 47.26
CA ILE A 11 1.71 23.50 46.37
C ILE A 11 0.51 23.27 45.45
N PHE A 12 -0.72 23.31 45.97
CA PHE A 12 -1.92 23.17 45.15
C PHE A 12 -2.06 24.28 44.12
N LEU A 13 -1.81 25.53 44.50
CA LEU A 13 -1.82 26.67 43.59
C LEU A 13 -0.78 26.48 42.47
N PHE A 14 0.43 26.07 42.82
CA PHE A 14 1.51 25.83 41.87
C PHE A 14 1.15 24.74 40.86
N LEU A 15 0.61 23.61 41.32
CA LEU A 15 0.16 22.52 40.44
C LEU A 15 -0.97 22.97 39.52
N PHE A 16 -1.92 23.77 40.02
CA PHE A 16 -3.02 24.30 39.22
C PHE A 16 -2.53 25.24 38.11
N TYR A 17 -1.66 26.20 38.44
CA TYR A 17 -1.08 27.12 37.45
C TYR A 17 -0.19 26.40 36.43
N THR A 18 0.57 25.39 36.88
CA THR A 18 1.36 24.54 36.00
C THR A 18 0.46 23.78 35.02
N GLY A 19 -0.63 23.18 35.53
CA GLY A 19 -1.61 22.47 34.70
C GLY A 19 -2.26 23.38 33.66
N ILE A 20 -2.70 24.58 34.06
CA ILE A 20 -3.25 25.57 33.11
C ILE A 20 -2.22 25.99 32.07
N SER A 21 -0.98 26.24 32.47
CA SER A 21 0.09 26.66 31.55
C SER A 21 0.38 25.58 30.50
N VAL A 22 0.40 24.31 30.91
CA VAL A 22 0.54 23.16 30.01
C VAL A 22 -0.64 23.07 29.04
N LEU A 23 -1.88 23.24 29.51
CA LEU A 23 -3.06 23.22 28.65
C LEU A 23 -3.06 24.37 27.64
N CYS A 24 -2.69 25.59 28.05
CA CYS A 24 -2.58 26.73 27.14
C CYS A 24 -1.56 26.46 26.02
N LEU A 25 -0.36 25.97 26.36
CA LEU A 25 0.68 25.66 25.37
C LEU A 25 0.24 24.53 24.43
N ALA A 26 -0.35 23.46 24.98
CA ALA A 26 -0.89 22.37 24.19
C ALA A 26 -1.98 22.85 23.23
N GLY A 27 -2.85 23.75 23.68
CA GLY A 27 -3.94 24.29 22.87
C GLY A 27 -3.48 25.14 21.69
N VAL A 28 -2.49 26.01 21.89
CA VAL A 28 -1.90 26.79 20.79
C VAL A 28 -1.26 25.87 19.75
N VAL A 29 -0.53 24.84 20.20
CA VAL A 29 0.09 23.84 19.31
C VAL A 29 -0.96 23.03 18.57
N HIS A 30 -2.05 22.63 19.23
CA HIS A 30 -3.15 21.89 18.63
C HIS A 30 -3.89 22.74 17.58
N ALA A 31 -4.24 23.98 17.93
CA ALA A 31 -4.88 24.94 17.02
C ALA A 31 -4.04 25.18 15.76
N TYR A 32 -2.73 25.40 15.92
CA TYR A 32 -1.80 25.54 14.80
C TYR A 32 -1.79 24.34 13.86
N LYS A 33 -1.89 23.12 14.41
CA LYS A 33 -1.77 21.87 13.63
C LYS A 33 -3.08 21.38 13.04
N LYS A 34 -4.23 21.73 13.63
CA LYS A 34 -5.52 21.05 13.37
C LYS A 34 -6.68 21.98 13.01
N HIS A 35 -6.55 23.29 13.20
CA HIS A 35 -7.62 24.26 12.96
C HIS A 35 -7.17 25.37 12.00
N ASP A 36 -8.09 26.26 11.64
CA ASP A 36 -7.81 27.32 10.67
C ASP A 36 -7.00 28.50 11.27
N LYS A 37 -6.64 29.48 10.42
CA LYS A 37 -5.84 30.64 10.86
C LYS A 37 -6.56 31.49 11.92
N LEU A 38 -7.88 31.55 11.89
CA LEU A 38 -8.66 32.33 12.85
C LEU A 38 -8.65 31.64 14.21
N ASP A 39 -8.87 30.32 14.23
CA ASP A 39 -8.79 29.50 15.44
C ASP A 39 -7.40 29.51 16.06
N PHE A 40 -6.33 29.51 15.24
CA PHE A 40 -4.97 29.68 15.73
C PHE A 40 -4.77 31.03 16.44
N VAL A 41 -5.25 32.13 15.87
CA VAL A 41 -5.16 33.46 16.51
C VAL A 41 -5.99 33.51 17.80
N ILE A 42 -7.18 32.94 17.80
CA ILE A 42 -8.07 32.87 18.98
C ILE A 42 -7.45 32.01 20.09
N SER A 43 -6.65 30.99 19.74
CA SER A 43 -5.99 30.11 20.70
C SER A 43 -4.96 30.80 21.62
N PHE A 44 -4.55 32.04 21.33
CA PHE A 44 -3.74 32.83 22.27
C PHE A 44 -4.55 33.41 23.44
N PHE A 45 -5.88 33.35 23.38
CA PHE A 45 -6.76 33.72 24.48
C PHE A 45 -6.91 32.54 25.45
N PRO A 46 -6.58 32.66 26.75
CA PRO A 46 -6.42 31.51 27.65
C PRO A 46 -7.63 30.55 27.73
N PRO A 47 -8.89 31.01 27.77
CA PRO A 47 -10.05 30.10 27.70
C PRO A 47 -10.08 29.23 26.43
N ALA A 48 -9.77 29.80 25.27
CA ALA A 48 -9.71 29.05 24.02
C ALA A 48 -8.50 28.12 23.98
N ALA A 49 -7.34 28.59 24.47
CA ALA A 49 -6.14 27.78 24.62
C ALA A 49 -6.37 26.56 25.52
N ILE A 50 -7.02 26.74 26.67
CA ILE A 50 -7.33 25.65 27.62
C ILE A 50 -8.32 24.67 26.99
N TYR A 51 -9.35 25.16 26.30
CA TYR A 51 -10.30 24.31 25.58
C TYR A 51 -9.61 23.47 24.51
N ARG A 52 -8.81 24.09 23.64
CA ARG A 52 -8.02 23.40 22.60
C ARG A 52 -6.92 22.50 23.19
N GLY A 53 -6.41 22.85 24.37
CA GLY A 53 -5.45 22.07 25.12
C GLY A 53 -6.07 20.78 25.65
N ALA A 54 -7.22 20.90 26.31
CA ALA A 54 -8.05 19.75 26.66
C ALA A 54 -8.47 18.98 25.39
N GLU A 55 -8.66 19.71 24.27
CA GLU A 55 -8.99 19.13 22.97
C GLU A 55 -7.96 18.11 22.47
N MET A 56 -6.71 18.43 22.71
CA MET A 56 -5.58 17.58 22.40
C MET A 56 -5.54 16.29 23.26
N PHE A 57 -6.19 16.26 24.42
CA PHE A 57 -6.17 15.11 25.35
C PHE A 57 -7.44 14.24 25.30
N TRP A 58 -8.61 14.81 24.97
CA TRP A 58 -9.89 14.06 24.93
C TRP A 58 -10.26 13.47 23.55
N HIS A 59 -9.70 13.97 22.43
CA HIS A 59 -9.95 13.44 21.07
C HIS A 59 -8.89 12.46 20.61
N LYS A 60 -8.06 11.94 21.53
CA LYS A 60 -7.07 10.93 21.17
C LYS A 60 -7.76 9.59 20.92
N ASP A 61 -7.81 9.27 19.63
CA ASP A 61 -7.81 7.93 19.04
C ASP A 61 -9.06 7.08 19.15
N LYS A 62 -9.97 7.29 20.11
CA LYS A 62 -11.19 6.47 20.20
C LYS A 62 -12.15 6.66 19.03
N ASP A 63 -12.29 7.89 18.54
CA ASP A 63 -13.32 8.23 17.54
C ASP A 63 -12.81 8.18 16.09
N LYS A 64 -11.48 8.10 15.87
CA LYS A 64 -10.89 8.20 14.52
C LYS A 64 -11.37 7.09 13.59
N PHE A 65 -11.71 5.94 14.15
CA PHE A 65 -12.09 4.75 13.41
C PHE A 65 -13.42 4.11 13.84
N GLU A 66 -14.13 4.69 14.81
CA GLU A 66 -15.34 4.10 15.39
C GLU A 66 -16.47 3.94 14.36
N ASN A 67 -16.52 4.84 13.37
CA ASN A 67 -17.52 4.82 12.30
C ASN A 67 -16.98 4.30 10.95
N VAL A 68 -15.78 3.69 10.94
CA VAL A 68 -15.21 3.16 9.70
C VAL A 68 -15.80 1.79 9.40
N ASN A 69 -16.47 1.66 8.25
CA ASN A 69 -16.75 0.35 7.68
C ASN A 69 -15.45 -0.28 7.18
N TRP A 70 -14.80 -1.04 8.07
CA TRP A 70 -13.50 -1.65 7.83
C TRP A 70 -13.52 -2.65 6.69
N GLU A 71 -14.60 -3.40 6.49
CA GLU A 71 -14.68 -4.37 5.42
C GLU A 71 -14.55 -3.68 4.05
N ASN A 72 -15.36 -2.66 3.79
CA ASN A 72 -15.31 -1.91 2.54
C ASN A 72 -14.00 -1.14 2.38
N ARG A 73 -13.52 -0.53 3.48
CA ARG A 73 -12.29 0.26 3.47
C ARG A 73 -11.08 -0.59 3.11
N LEU A 74 -10.93 -1.77 3.73
CA LEU A 74 -9.80 -2.65 3.47
C LEU A 74 -9.82 -3.21 2.06
N LYS A 75 -10.98 -3.61 1.52
CA LYS A 75 -11.09 -4.06 0.14
C LYS A 75 -10.67 -2.97 -0.85
N SER A 76 -11.15 -1.73 -0.64
CA SER A 76 -10.75 -0.58 -1.47
C SER A 76 -9.26 -0.25 -1.36
N ASP A 77 -8.68 -0.32 -0.17
CA ASP A 77 -7.26 -0.04 0.04
C ASP A 77 -6.39 -1.15 -0.57
N VAL A 78 -6.79 -2.41 -0.46
CA VAL A 78 -6.13 -3.53 -1.15
C VAL A 78 -6.18 -3.35 -2.67
N HIS A 79 -7.33 -2.97 -3.23
CA HIS A 79 -7.44 -2.70 -4.66
C HIS A 79 -6.46 -1.60 -5.09
N LEU A 80 -6.45 -0.46 -4.39
CA LEU A 80 -5.52 0.62 -4.68
C LEU A 80 -4.06 0.18 -4.57
N LEU A 81 -3.71 -0.62 -3.55
CA LEU A 81 -2.36 -1.16 -3.41
C LEU A 81 -1.96 -2.05 -4.59
N ILE A 82 -2.84 -2.94 -5.04
CA ILE A 82 -2.57 -3.80 -6.20
C ILE A 82 -2.37 -2.94 -7.45
N MET A 83 -3.18 -1.89 -7.65
CA MET A 83 -2.98 -0.95 -8.76
C MET A 83 -1.63 -0.23 -8.66
N LEU A 84 -1.23 0.23 -7.47
CA LEU A 84 0.06 0.89 -7.24
C LEU A 84 1.24 -0.07 -7.46
N MET A 85 1.09 -1.35 -7.12
CA MET A 85 2.08 -2.40 -7.38
C MET A 85 2.18 -2.74 -8.88
N ALA A 86 1.05 -2.74 -9.59
CA ALA A 86 0.97 -3.01 -11.02
C ALA A 86 1.43 -1.81 -11.88
N ALA A 87 1.28 -0.59 -11.38
CA ALA A 87 1.56 0.65 -12.11
C ALA A 87 2.98 0.67 -12.70
N ASN A 88 3.12 1.30 -13.87
CA ASN A 88 4.41 1.56 -14.51
C ASN A 88 4.46 3.02 -14.97
N PRO A 89 4.63 3.96 -14.02
CA PRO A 89 4.60 5.39 -14.33
C PRO A 89 5.79 5.80 -15.22
N ASP A 90 5.51 6.63 -16.22
CA ASP A 90 6.57 7.27 -17.00
C ASP A 90 7.38 8.25 -16.13
N LYS A 91 8.59 8.60 -16.59
CA LYS A 91 9.48 9.54 -15.88
C LYS A 91 8.79 10.85 -15.50
N ALA A 92 7.88 11.34 -16.34
CA ALA A 92 7.13 12.57 -16.10
C ALA A 92 6.14 12.46 -14.93
N ASP A 93 5.59 11.28 -14.68
CA ASP A 93 4.59 11.02 -13.64
C ASP A 93 5.17 10.38 -12.38
N MET A 94 6.46 10.03 -12.37
CA MET A 94 7.16 9.43 -11.22
C MET A 94 7.00 10.26 -9.93
N VAL A 95 6.99 11.59 -10.02
CA VAL A 95 6.80 12.46 -8.84
C VAL A 95 5.41 12.24 -8.24
N LYS A 96 4.36 12.35 -9.06
CA LYS A 96 2.97 12.13 -8.63
C LYS A 96 2.76 10.70 -8.10
N PHE A 97 3.39 9.73 -8.73
CA PHE A 97 3.32 8.34 -8.27
C PHE A 97 3.94 8.18 -6.88
N ASN A 98 5.11 8.78 -6.64
CA ASN A 98 5.74 8.75 -5.31
C ASN A 98 4.89 9.47 -4.25
N GLU A 99 4.29 10.62 -4.60
CA GLU A 99 3.36 11.33 -3.71
C GLU A 99 2.13 10.48 -3.38
N ALA A 100 1.58 9.78 -4.36
CA ALA A 100 0.47 8.85 -4.16
C ALA A 100 0.87 7.68 -3.24
N LEU A 101 2.07 7.12 -3.42
CA LEU A 101 2.61 6.07 -2.54
C LEU A 101 2.81 6.55 -1.11
N GLU A 102 3.38 7.74 -0.92
CA GLU A 102 3.61 8.33 0.39
C GLU A 102 2.28 8.65 1.09
N GLY A 103 1.32 9.24 0.37
CA GLY A 103 -0.02 9.50 0.88
C GLY A 103 -0.75 8.22 1.27
N TYR A 104 -0.63 7.17 0.45
CA TYR A 104 -1.19 5.86 0.76
C TYR A 104 -0.53 5.22 1.98
N SER A 105 0.81 5.22 2.06
CA SER A 105 1.58 4.70 3.19
C SER A 105 1.20 5.40 4.50
N ASN A 106 1.25 6.73 4.51
CA ASN A 106 0.89 7.52 5.68
C ASN A 106 -0.53 7.22 6.18
N LYS A 107 -1.48 7.07 5.25
CA LYS A 107 -2.87 6.72 5.56
C LYS A 107 -2.99 5.33 6.19
N ILE A 108 -2.35 4.29 5.62
CA ILE A 108 -2.52 2.92 6.11
C ILE A 108 -1.74 2.64 7.40
N MET A 109 -0.61 3.31 7.60
CA MET A 109 0.24 3.09 8.78
C MET A 109 -0.38 3.66 10.07
N GLU A 110 -1.48 4.42 9.95
CA GLU A 110 -2.30 4.85 11.08
C GLU A 110 -3.33 3.79 11.52
N TYR A 111 -3.50 2.68 10.79
CA TYR A 111 -4.52 1.68 11.08
C TYR A 111 -4.09 0.74 12.21
N PRO A 112 -5.05 0.06 12.86
CA PRO A 112 -4.74 -1.05 13.76
C PRO A 112 -3.92 -2.13 13.05
N THR A 113 -3.01 -2.78 13.78
CA THR A 113 -2.05 -3.75 13.22
C THR A 113 -2.72 -4.85 12.41
N GLU A 114 -3.83 -5.41 12.88
CA GLU A 114 -4.55 -6.49 12.19
C GLU A 114 -5.10 -6.06 10.82
N ARG A 115 -5.37 -4.76 10.65
CA ARG A 115 -5.85 -4.16 9.40
C ARG A 115 -4.69 -3.96 8.43
N ILE A 116 -3.54 -3.54 8.93
CA ILE A 116 -2.30 -3.46 8.15
C ILE A 116 -1.90 -4.86 7.68
N ASP A 117 -1.95 -5.86 8.56
CA ASP A 117 -1.59 -7.24 8.24
C ASP A 117 -2.50 -7.85 7.16
N PHE A 118 -3.80 -7.52 7.18
CA PHE A 118 -4.73 -7.89 6.11
C PHE A 118 -4.28 -7.36 4.74
N ILE A 119 -3.89 -6.08 4.68
CA ILE A 119 -3.43 -5.45 3.43
C ILE A 119 -2.08 -6.05 2.99
N LYS A 120 -1.15 -6.28 3.93
CA LYS A 120 0.14 -6.96 3.64
C LYS A 120 -0.08 -8.36 3.08
N ALA A 121 -1.02 -9.12 3.64
CA ALA A 121 -1.35 -10.46 3.15
C ALA A 121 -1.82 -10.44 1.69
N ALA A 122 -2.63 -9.45 1.32
CA ALA A 122 -3.08 -9.27 -0.06
C ALA A 122 -1.92 -8.98 -1.03
N ALA A 123 -1.01 -8.09 -0.64
CA ALA A 123 0.17 -7.77 -1.45
C ALA A 123 1.10 -8.99 -1.62
N ARG A 124 1.27 -9.80 -0.57
CA ARG A 124 2.02 -11.07 -0.62
C ARG A 124 1.34 -12.07 -1.55
N GLN A 125 0.02 -12.21 -1.49
CA GLN A 125 -0.72 -13.08 -2.41
C GLN A 125 -0.58 -12.61 -3.86
N TYR A 126 -0.70 -11.30 -4.11
CA TYR A 126 -0.54 -10.73 -5.44
C TYR A 126 0.88 -10.96 -6.00
N ASN A 127 1.91 -10.77 -5.19
CA ASN A 127 3.28 -11.09 -5.60
C ASN A 127 3.47 -12.58 -5.93
N ARG A 128 2.90 -13.48 -5.13
CA ARG A 128 2.91 -14.93 -5.42
C ARG A 128 2.21 -15.26 -6.73
N PHE A 129 1.08 -14.60 -7.02
CA PHE A 129 0.39 -14.74 -8.30
C PHE A 129 1.30 -14.32 -9.46
N LEU A 130 1.99 -13.18 -9.35
CA LEU A 130 2.89 -12.70 -10.39
C LEU A 130 4.09 -13.63 -10.61
N ILE A 131 4.69 -14.17 -9.56
CA ILE A 131 5.77 -15.18 -9.66
C ILE A 131 5.26 -16.46 -10.33
N ALA A 132 4.03 -16.90 -10.03
CA ALA A 132 3.43 -18.07 -10.67
C ALA A 132 3.15 -17.82 -12.16
N ALA A 133 2.54 -16.68 -12.49
CA ALA A 133 2.28 -16.26 -13.87
C ALA A 133 3.59 -16.14 -14.67
N ASP A 134 4.62 -15.59 -14.03
CA ASP A 134 5.97 -15.49 -14.58
C ASP A 134 6.51 -16.86 -14.97
N THR A 135 6.41 -17.84 -14.08
CA THR A 135 6.88 -19.21 -14.31
C THR A 135 6.16 -19.84 -15.51
N ASP A 136 4.84 -19.67 -15.61
CA ASP A 136 4.02 -20.19 -16.70
C ASP A 136 4.42 -19.57 -18.04
N ILE A 137 4.54 -18.24 -18.10
CA ILE A 137 4.96 -17.52 -19.30
C ILE A 137 6.40 -17.92 -19.69
N SER A 138 7.30 -18.16 -18.72
CA SER A 138 8.69 -18.56 -19.01
C SER A 138 8.74 -19.92 -19.65
N THR A 139 7.98 -20.85 -19.08
CA THR A 139 7.85 -22.22 -19.59
C THR A 139 7.32 -22.19 -21.01
N LEU A 140 6.29 -21.37 -21.27
CA LEU A 140 5.75 -21.20 -22.61
C LEU A 140 6.79 -20.65 -23.59
N PHE A 141 7.46 -19.54 -23.27
CA PHE A 141 8.44 -18.97 -24.21
C PHE A 141 9.60 -19.93 -24.47
N ASN A 142 10.07 -20.65 -23.45
CA ASN A 142 11.07 -21.69 -23.64
C ASN A 142 10.58 -22.79 -24.60
N LYS A 143 9.31 -23.19 -24.53
CA LYS A 143 8.75 -24.14 -25.50
C LYS A 143 8.62 -23.54 -26.90
N LEU A 144 8.06 -22.33 -27.04
CA LEU A 144 7.92 -21.61 -28.33
C LEU A 144 9.25 -21.48 -29.06
N ILE A 145 10.33 -21.31 -28.30
CA ILE A 145 11.67 -21.12 -28.83
C ILE A 145 12.34 -22.45 -29.21
N ASN A 146 12.04 -23.53 -28.50
CA ASN A 146 12.76 -24.81 -28.64
C ASN A 146 11.98 -25.88 -29.41
N GLU A 147 10.65 -25.74 -29.54
CA GLU A 147 9.77 -26.72 -30.19
C GLU A 147 9.29 -26.21 -31.55
N GLU A 148 9.21 -27.12 -32.54
CA GLU A 148 8.76 -26.80 -33.90
C GLU A 148 7.24 -26.65 -34.04
N LYS A 149 6.45 -26.94 -33.00
CA LYS A 149 5.00 -26.70 -32.99
C LYS A 149 4.51 -26.76 -31.55
N LEU A 150 3.81 -25.72 -31.14
CA LEU A 150 3.00 -25.72 -29.93
C LEU A 150 1.53 -25.79 -30.32
N ASP A 151 0.78 -26.70 -29.70
CA ASP A 151 -0.67 -26.63 -29.71
C ASP A 151 -1.11 -25.50 -28.77
N SER A 152 -2.14 -24.76 -29.16
CA SER A 152 -2.85 -23.82 -28.29
C SER A 152 -3.36 -24.48 -27.00
N THR A 153 -3.57 -25.80 -26.98
CA THR A 153 -3.91 -26.56 -25.77
C THR A 153 -2.71 -26.85 -24.87
N ASP A 154 -1.47 -26.65 -25.33
CA ASP A 154 -0.26 -26.88 -24.54
C ASP A 154 0.01 -25.73 -23.55
N PHE A 155 -0.67 -24.60 -23.74
CA PHE A 155 -0.69 -23.51 -22.78
C PHE A 155 -1.92 -23.59 -21.89
N ILE A 156 -1.73 -24.24 -20.75
CA ILE A 156 -2.65 -24.21 -19.62
C ILE A 156 -1.92 -23.43 -18.54
N TRP A 157 -2.48 -22.29 -18.11
CA TRP A 157 -2.02 -21.64 -16.88
C TRP A 157 -1.97 -22.67 -15.79
N SER A 158 -0.84 -22.77 -15.10
CA SER A 158 -0.62 -23.85 -14.16
C SER A 158 -1.72 -23.90 -13.12
N THR A 159 -1.91 -25.08 -12.56
CA THR A 159 -2.72 -25.29 -11.34
C THR A 159 -2.26 -24.43 -10.16
N ASN A 160 -1.15 -23.69 -10.29
CA ASN A 160 -0.60 -22.82 -9.27
C ASN A 160 -1.00 -21.35 -9.49
N CYS A 161 -1.08 -20.85 -10.72
CA CYS A 161 -1.34 -19.43 -10.99
C CYS A 161 -2.83 -19.05 -10.80
N LYS A 162 -3.74 -19.76 -11.47
CA LYS A 162 -5.17 -19.44 -11.49
C LYS A 162 -5.84 -19.50 -10.10
N PRO A 163 -5.57 -20.49 -9.23
CA PRO A 163 -6.18 -20.52 -7.91
C PRO A 163 -5.73 -19.38 -6.99
N ILE A 164 -4.49 -18.89 -7.14
CA ILE A 164 -4.01 -17.73 -6.39
C ILE A 164 -4.78 -16.47 -6.84
N LEU A 165 -4.95 -16.30 -8.15
CA LEU A 165 -5.77 -15.20 -8.69
C LEU A 165 -7.20 -15.26 -8.17
N ASP A 166 -7.84 -16.43 -8.24
CA ASP A 166 -9.22 -16.62 -7.79
C ASP A 166 -9.37 -16.33 -6.29
N SER A 167 -8.38 -16.74 -5.49
CA SER A 167 -8.30 -16.38 -4.07
C SER A 167 -8.23 -14.86 -3.88
N ILE A 168 -7.40 -14.14 -4.65
CA ILE A 168 -7.30 -12.68 -4.52
C ILE A 168 -8.63 -12.02 -4.89
N VAL A 169 -9.22 -12.42 -6.02
CA VAL A 169 -10.50 -11.86 -6.48
C VAL A 169 -11.61 -12.13 -5.47
N SER A 170 -11.71 -13.34 -4.93
CA SER A 170 -12.74 -13.72 -3.97
C SER A 170 -12.55 -13.07 -2.60
N ASN A 171 -11.31 -12.98 -2.11
CA ASN A 171 -11.04 -12.50 -0.75
C ASN A 171 -11.02 -10.97 -0.66
N TYR A 172 -10.69 -10.29 -1.76
CA TYR A 172 -10.50 -8.83 -1.79
C TYR A 172 -11.47 -8.10 -2.72
N GLU A 173 -12.32 -8.83 -3.46
CA GLU A 173 -13.34 -8.29 -4.37
C GLU A 173 -12.78 -7.36 -5.45
N ILE A 174 -11.78 -7.85 -6.19
CA ILE A 174 -11.10 -7.11 -7.27
C ILE A 174 -11.35 -7.78 -8.63
N PRO A 175 -12.58 -7.66 -9.18
CA PRO A 175 -12.96 -8.36 -10.40
C PRO A 175 -12.16 -7.93 -11.64
N GLU A 176 -11.55 -6.75 -11.64
CA GLU A 176 -10.71 -6.23 -12.73
C GLU A 176 -9.48 -7.10 -13.00
N LEU A 177 -9.02 -7.85 -11.99
CA LEU A 177 -7.95 -8.82 -12.15
C LEU A 177 -8.35 -9.98 -13.06
N ASN A 178 -9.63 -10.38 -13.08
CA ASN A 178 -10.12 -11.40 -14.02
C ASN A 178 -10.04 -10.91 -15.46
N LEU A 179 -10.40 -9.64 -15.72
CA LEU A 179 -10.33 -9.06 -17.05
C LEU A 179 -8.87 -8.94 -17.53
N SER A 180 -7.99 -8.50 -16.64
CA SER A 180 -6.55 -8.37 -16.92
C SER A 180 -5.94 -9.73 -17.23
N TYR A 181 -6.31 -10.75 -16.46
CA TYR A 181 -5.89 -12.14 -16.68
C TYR A 181 -6.45 -12.71 -17.99
N ALA A 182 -7.72 -12.50 -18.30
CA ALA A 182 -8.32 -12.95 -19.56
C ALA A 182 -7.64 -12.29 -20.78
N THR A 183 -7.26 -11.01 -20.66
CA THR A 183 -6.51 -10.29 -21.70
C THR A 183 -5.11 -10.88 -21.89
N MET A 184 -4.42 -11.18 -20.78
CA MET A 184 -3.12 -11.85 -20.81
C MET A 184 -3.22 -13.23 -21.46
N ASP A 185 -4.20 -14.06 -21.06
CA ASP A 185 -4.47 -15.38 -21.63
C ASP A 185 -4.73 -15.31 -23.14
N SER A 186 -5.60 -14.39 -23.58
CA SER A 186 -5.90 -14.18 -24.99
C SER A 186 -4.68 -13.75 -25.80
N THR A 187 -3.88 -12.83 -25.25
CA THR A 187 -2.63 -12.36 -25.89
C THR A 187 -1.64 -13.50 -26.04
N VAL A 188 -1.48 -14.31 -24.99
CA VAL A 188 -0.59 -15.47 -25.02
C VAL A 188 -1.06 -16.51 -26.04
N LYS A 189 -2.35 -16.85 -26.07
CA LYS A 189 -2.90 -17.78 -27.06
C LYS A 189 -2.70 -17.28 -28.49
N SER A 190 -2.91 -15.98 -28.71
CA SER A 190 -2.64 -15.34 -30.00
C SER A 190 -1.16 -15.45 -30.40
N LEU A 191 -0.23 -15.24 -29.47
CA LEU A 191 1.21 -15.42 -29.71
C LEU A 191 1.54 -16.86 -30.10
N VAL A 192 0.97 -17.86 -29.41
CA VAL A 192 1.17 -19.28 -29.73
C VAL A 192 0.65 -19.60 -31.14
N LEU A 193 -0.59 -19.20 -31.45
CA LEU A 193 -1.23 -19.47 -32.74
C LEU A 193 -0.52 -18.80 -33.93
N ASN A 194 0.05 -17.62 -33.71
CA ASN A 194 0.73 -16.84 -34.76
C ASN A 194 2.25 -17.05 -34.79
N SER A 195 2.80 -17.81 -33.84
CA SER A 195 4.23 -18.12 -33.84
C SER A 195 4.57 -19.04 -35.01
N SER A 196 5.40 -18.56 -35.93
CA SER A 196 6.03 -19.42 -36.92
C SER A 196 7.26 -20.06 -36.28
N PRO A 197 7.33 -21.39 -36.20
CA PRO A 197 8.54 -22.07 -35.77
C PRO A 197 9.63 -21.82 -36.82
N ASN A 198 10.87 -21.63 -36.37
CA ASN A 198 12.10 -21.64 -37.18
C ASN A 198 12.64 -20.34 -37.82
N THR A 199 12.37 -19.14 -37.29
CA THR A 199 13.06 -17.91 -37.76
C THR A 199 14.20 -17.40 -36.87
N PHE A 200 14.35 -17.86 -35.63
CA PHE A 200 15.38 -17.36 -34.73
C PHE A 200 16.63 -18.26 -34.71
N THR A 201 17.80 -17.66 -34.87
CA THR A 201 19.10 -18.27 -34.56
C THR A 201 19.25 -18.55 -33.06
N SER A 202 20.12 -19.50 -32.68
CA SER A 202 20.38 -19.81 -31.25
C SER A 202 20.78 -18.58 -30.42
N ASP A 203 21.51 -17.64 -31.02
CA ASP A 203 21.89 -16.38 -30.36
C ASP A 203 20.69 -15.45 -30.13
N GLU A 204 19.78 -15.34 -31.09
CA GLU A 204 18.55 -14.54 -30.95
C GLU A 204 17.61 -15.14 -29.90
N LYS A 205 17.49 -16.47 -29.88
CA LYS A 205 16.76 -17.21 -28.85
C LYS A 205 17.29 -16.90 -27.45
N ASN A 206 18.61 -16.99 -27.27
CA ASN A 206 19.26 -16.68 -25.99
C ASN A 206 19.07 -15.20 -25.58
N LYS A 207 19.23 -14.26 -26.51
CA LYS A 207 19.02 -12.82 -26.25
C LYS A 207 17.58 -12.51 -25.85
N PHE A 208 16.61 -13.14 -26.51
CA PHE A 208 15.19 -12.98 -26.19
C PHE A 208 14.86 -13.51 -24.79
N ILE A 209 15.29 -14.73 -24.46
CA ILE A 209 15.09 -15.31 -23.11
C ILE A 209 15.72 -14.42 -22.04
N GLN A 210 16.94 -13.91 -22.27
CA GLN A 210 17.61 -13.00 -21.34
C GLN A 210 16.86 -11.66 -21.21
N SER A 211 16.34 -11.10 -22.31
CA SER A 211 15.56 -9.86 -22.28
C SER A 211 14.28 -10.03 -21.46
N ILE A 212 13.58 -11.14 -21.64
CA ILE A 212 12.41 -11.50 -20.83
C ILE A 212 12.79 -11.56 -19.35
N ARG A 213 13.88 -12.24 -18.99
CA ARG A 213 14.34 -12.31 -17.60
C ARG A 213 14.64 -10.93 -17.00
N ILE A 214 15.27 -10.03 -17.76
CA ILE A 214 15.58 -8.68 -17.30
C ILE A 214 14.30 -7.88 -17.04
N VAL A 215 13.33 -7.91 -17.97
CA VAL A 215 12.04 -7.20 -17.81
C VAL A 215 11.31 -7.72 -16.57
N ARG A 216 11.29 -9.03 -16.37
CA ARG A 216 10.65 -9.67 -15.21
C ARG A 216 11.31 -9.31 -13.89
N GLN A 217 12.63 -9.35 -13.84
CA GLN A 217 13.36 -8.95 -12.64
C GLN A 217 13.07 -7.49 -12.30
N ALA A 218 13.00 -6.61 -13.30
CA ALA A 218 12.60 -5.22 -13.10
C ALA A 218 11.17 -5.08 -12.56
N GLU A 219 10.21 -5.91 -13.01
CA GLU A 219 8.85 -5.94 -12.47
C GLU A 219 8.81 -6.41 -11.01
N ILE A 220 9.52 -7.49 -10.67
CA ILE A 220 9.63 -7.99 -9.28
C ILE A 220 10.28 -6.94 -8.38
N ASP A 221 11.36 -6.31 -8.83
CA ASP A 221 12.06 -5.26 -8.08
C ASP A 221 11.16 -4.04 -7.87
N LYS A 222 10.35 -3.68 -8.87
CA LYS A 222 9.35 -2.63 -8.75
C LYS A 222 8.32 -2.95 -7.67
N ILE A 223 7.77 -4.16 -7.68
CA ILE A 223 6.79 -4.62 -6.69
C ILE A 223 7.39 -4.59 -5.29
N ASN A 224 8.60 -5.13 -5.13
CA ASN A 224 9.33 -5.13 -3.86
C ASN A 224 9.61 -3.71 -3.37
N ARG A 225 9.97 -2.79 -4.28
CA ARG A 225 10.16 -1.38 -3.97
C ARG A 225 8.86 -0.74 -3.50
N THR A 226 7.76 -0.92 -4.23
CA THR A 226 6.45 -0.38 -3.86
C THR A 226 6.04 -0.88 -2.48
N TYR A 227 6.13 -2.20 -2.23
CA TYR A 227 5.84 -2.80 -0.93
C TYR A 227 6.71 -2.19 0.18
N LYS A 228 8.02 -2.06 -0.06
CA LYS A 228 8.95 -1.45 0.90
C LYS A 228 8.66 0.02 1.18
N MET A 229 8.29 0.79 0.18
CA MET A 229 7.91 2.20 0.35
C MET A 229 6.63 2.33 1.17
N VAL A 230 5.68 1.41 0.97
CA VAL A 230 4.39 1.44 1.65
C VAL A 230 4.48 0.96 3.11
N PHE A 231 5.23 -0.11 3.38
CA PHE A 231 5.24 -0.78 4.70
C PHE A 231 6.55 -0.66 5.47
N GLY A 232 7.60 -0.09 4.88
CA GLY A 232 8.92 0.04 5.51
C GLY A 232 9.70 -1.27 5.66
N GLU A 233 9.20 -2.39 5.15
CA GLU A 233 9.80 -3.73 5.28
C GLU A 233 9.97 -4.40 3.91
N LYS A 234 10.78 -5.47 3.83
CA LYS A 234 10.92 -6.23 2.59
C LYS A 234 9.75 -7.19 2.41
N LEU A 235 9.37 -7.39 1.16
CA LEU A 235 8.42 -8.43 0.80
C LEU A 235 9.11 -9.79 0.92
N GLU A 236 8.52 -10.68 1.72
CA GLU A 236 8.96 -12.07 1.90
C GLU A 236 8.37 -13.00 0.82
#